data_AF-A0A2A5M6P6-F1
#
_entry.id   AF-A0A2A5M6P6-F1
#
_cell.length_a   1.000
_cell.length_b   1.000
_cell.length_c   1.000
_cell.angle_alpha   90.00
_cell.angle_beta   90.00
_cell.angle_gamma   90.00
#
_symmetry.space_group_name_H-M   'P 1'
#
loop_
_entity.id
_entity.type
_entity.pdbx_description
1 polymer ?
#
loop_
_entity_poly.entity_id
_entity_poly.type
_entity_poly.pdbx_seq_one_letter_code
_entity_poly.pdbx_strand_id
1 'polypeptide(L)' 'MSSVGENIKLTRRSFLKMAALSSLATPLLARSETLREASADELKEAYEGSKKVKTVCTACSVGCGIIAEVQNGV' A
#
# COMPACT_ATOMS: atom_id res chain seq x y z
N MET A 1 1.82 -12.14 22.38
CA MET A 1 3.02 -12.44 21.57
C MET A 1 4.23 -12.12 22.44
N SER A 2 4.51 -13.00 23.40
CA SER A 2 5.36 -12.70 24.55
C SER A 2 6.58 -13.61 24.50
N SER A 3 7.69 -13.12 23.93
CA SER A 3 9.08 -13.54 24.22
C SER A 3 10.08 -12.99 23.17
N VAL A 4 10.31 -11.68 23.12
CA VAL A 4 11.58 -11.17 22.57
C VAL A 4 12.57 -11.14 23.72
N GLY A 5 13.06 -12.32 24.06
CA GLY A 5 13.94 -12.58 25.20
C GLY A 5 15.14 -13.42 24.78
N GLU A 6 15.87 -13.00 23.76
CA GLU A 6 17.29 -13.28 23.58
C GLU A 6 17.85 -12.25 22.60
N ASN A 7 19.11 -11.85 22.74
CA ASN A 7 19.75 -10.74 22.01
C ASN A 7 19.94 -11.06 20.50
N ILE A 8 18.84 -11.21 19.74
CA ILE A 8 18.89 -11.28 18.29
C ILE A 8 19.28 -9.88 17.82
N LYS A 9 20.57 -9.68 17.54
CA LYS A 9 21.07 -8.46 16.92
C LYS A 9 20.50 -8.39 15.50
N LEU A 10 19.28 -7.86 15.38
CA LEU A 10 18.62 -7.56 14.10
C LEU A 10 19.37 -6.42 13.42
N THR A 11 20.50 -6.75 12.80
CA THR A 11 21.24 -5.78 11.99
C THR A 11 20.43 -5.44 10.74
N ARG A 12 20.53 -4.19 10.26
CA ARG A 12 19.87 -3.76 9.00
C ARG A 12 20.14 -4.72 7.84
N ARG A 13 21.34 -5.31 7.80
CA ARG A 13 21.74 -6.30 6.79
C ARG A 13 20.99 -7.63 6.94
N SER A 14 20.83 -8.14 8.16
CA SER A 14 20.06 -9.37 8.41
C SER A 14 18.58 -9.19 8.09
N PHE A 15 18.00 -8.03 8.41
CA PHE A 15 16.63 -7.68 8.04
C PHE A 15 16.43 -7.66 6.52
N LEU A 16 17.32 -6.98 5.78
CA LEU A 16 17.23 -6.92 4.31
C LEU A 16 17.39 -8.29 3.65
N LYS A 17 18.22 -9.18 4.21
CA LYS A 17 18.35 -10.56 3.71
C LYS A 17 17.05 -11.35 3.85
N MET A 18 16.39 -11.26 5.01
CA MET A 18 15.09 -11.92 5.23
C MET A 18 13.98 -11.29 4.39
N ALA A 19 13.98 -9.96 4.24
CA ALA A 19 13.03 -9.25 3.38
C ALA A 19 13.19 -9.66 1.90
N ALA A 20 14.42 -9.76 1.41
CA ALA A 20 14.69 -10.23 0.05
C ALA A 20 14.19 -11.68 -0.16
N LEU A 21 14.45 -12.59 0.78
CA LEU A 21 13.91 -13.95 0.74
C LEU A 21 12.37 -13.98 0.72
N SER A 22 11.72 -13.13 1.53
CA SER A 22 10.26 -13.07 1.58
C SER A 22 9.63 -12.50 0.30
N SER A 23 10.32 -11.62 -0.42
CA SER A 23 9.84 -11.07 -1.69
C SER A 23 9.71 -12.11 -2.82
N LEU A 24 10.43 -13.23 -2.70
CA LEU A 24 10.32 -14.36 -3.63
C LEU A 24 9.07 -15.22 -3.38
N ALA A 25 8.47 -15.13 -2.19
CA ALA A 25 7.20 -15.80 -1.87
C ALA A 25 5.98 -14.99 -2.34
N THR A 26 6.14 -13.70 -2.63
CA THR A 26 5.07 -12.82 -3.11
C THR A 26 4.34 -13.32 -4.36
N PRO A 27 4.99 -13.85 -5.43
CA PRO A 27 4.26 -14.38 -6.59
C PRO A 27 3.45 -15.64 -6.29
N LEU A 28 3.82 -16.42 -5.26
CA LEU A 28 3.04 -17.58 -4.82
C LEU A 28 1.80 -17.17 -4.01
N LEU A 29 1.89 -16.10 -3.22
CA LEU A 29 0.72 -15.52 -2.53
C LEU A 29 -0.16 -14.68 -3.46
N ALA A 30 0.39 -14.11 -4.53
CA ALA A 30 -0.36 -13.33 -5.51
C ALA A 30 -1.23 -14.19 -6.44
N ARG A 31 -1.05 -15.52 -6.43
CA ARG A 31 -1.82 -16.49 -7.22
C ARG A 31 -2.85 -17.20 -6.35
N SER A 32 -3.65 -16.45 -5.59
CA SER A 32 -4.86 -16.99 -4.97
C SER A 32 -6.02 -16.84 -5.95
N GLU A 33 -6.87 -17.88 -6.06
CA GLU A 33 -8.13 -17.87 -6.82
C GLU A 33 -9.09 -16.71 -6.48
N THR A 34 -8.83 -15.98 -5.41
CA THR A 34 -9.57 -14.79 -4.96
C THR A 34 -9.13 -13.48 -5.63
N LEU A 35 -7.98 -13.46 -6.31
CA LEU A 35 -7.47 -12.28 -7.00
C LEU A 35 -7.70 -12.44 -8.51
N ARG A 36 -8.81 -11.90 -9.01
CA ARG A 36 -9.16 -11.83 -10.44
C ARG A 36 -8.67 -10.50 -11.01
N GLU A 37 -8.20 -10.49 -12.25
CA GLU A 37 -7.95 -9.24 -12.99
C GLU A 37 -9.25 -8.42 -13.05
N ALA A 38 -9.18 -7.17 -12.59
CA ALA A 38 -10.31 -6.26 -12.55
C ALA A 38 -10.81 -5.97 -13.97
N SER A 39 -12.12 -6.09 -14.20
CA SER A 39 -12.69 -5.76 -15.51
C SER A 39 -12.66 -4.24 -15.75
N ALA A 40 -12.68 -3.82 -17.01
CA ALA A 40 -12.69 -2.39 -17.37
C ALA A 40 -13.90 -1.63 -16.80
N ASP A 41 -15.00 -2.33 -16.50
CA ASP A 41 -16.17 -1.76 -15.84
C ASP A 41 -15.98 -1.54 -14.34
N GLU A 42 -15.12 -2.33 -13.68
CA GLU A 42 -14.74 -2.17 -12.27
C GLU A 42 -13.64 -1.12 -12.07
N LEU A 43 -12.94 -0.76 -13.15
CA LEU A 43 -11.92 0.30 -13.20
C LEU A 43 -12.53 1.69 -13.48
N LYS A 44 -13.86 1.80 -13.56
CA LYS A 44 -14.52 3.08 -13.73
C LYS A 44 -14.24 3.96 -12.51
N GLU A 45 -13.80 5.19 -12.79
CA GLU A 45 -13.64 6.23 -11.79
C GLU A 45 -14.96 6.39 -11.04
N ALA A 46 -14.93 6.34 -9.71
CA ALA A 46 -16.13 6.39 -8.86
C ALA A 46 -16.97 7.65 -9.11
N TYR A 47 -16.34 8.71 -9.63
CA TYR A 47 -16.99 9.95 -10.01
C TYR A 47 -16.58 10.34 -11.44
N GLU A 48 -17.50 10.15 -12.40
CA GLU A 48 -17.30 10.55 -13.80
C GLU A 48 -17.09 12.07 -13.90
N GLY A 49 -15.97 12.50 -14.50
CA GLY A 49 -15.63 13.92 -14.65
C GLY A 49 -14.81 14.55 -13.51
N SER A 50 -14.37 13.78 -12.51
CA SER A 50 -13.58 14.32 -11.40
C SER A 50 -12.17 14.68 -11.84
N LYS A 51 -11.63 15.76 -11.26
CA LYS A 51 -10.22 16.11 -11.42
C LYS A 51 -9.44 15.55 -10.25
N LYS A 52 -8.44 14.71 -10.54
CA LYS A 52 -7.46 14.25 -9.56
C LYS A 52 -6.45 15.34 -9.25
N VAL A 53 -6.48 15.87 -8.03
CA VAL A 53 -5.58 16.92 -7.53
C VAL A 53 -4.72 16.34 -6.40
N LYS A 54 -3.40 16.53 -6.49
CA LYS A 54 -2.48 16.16 -5.41
C LYS A 54 -2.51 17.24 -4.33
N THR A 55 -2.74 16.84 -3.09
CA THR A 55 -2.79 17.76 -1.95
C THR A 55 -2.22 17.11 -0.69
N VAL A 56 -2.07 17.89 0.39
CA VAL A 56 -1.55 17.44 1.69
C VAL A 56 -2.69 17.38 2.68
N CYS A 57 -2.84 16.25 3.38
CA CYS A 57 -3.82 16.09 4.45
C CYS A 57 -3.41 16.94 5.67
N THR A 58 -4.27 17.86 6.07
CA THR A 58 -4.05 18.76 7.21
C THR A 58 -4.65 18.25 8.52
N ALA A 59 -5.17 17.02 8.56
CA ALA A 59 -5.83 16.46 9.74
C ALA A 59 -4.87 16.20 10.91
N CYS A 60 -3.59 15.95 10.61
CA CYS A 60 -2.57 15.74 11.63
C CYS A 60 -1.22 16.30 11.15
N SER A 61 -0.30 16.50 12.09
CA SER A 61 1.03 17.08 11.85
C SER A 61 1.93 16.23 10.95
N VAL A 62 1.51 15.01 10.61
CA VAL A 62 2.24 14.12 9.68
C VAL A 62 2.18 14.65 8.26
N GLY A 63 1.07 15.29 7.86
CA GLY A 63 0.95 15.88 6.53
C GLY A 63 1.00 14.86 5.40
N CYS A 64 0.22 13.77 5.49
CA CYS A 64 0.22 12.74 4.44
C CYS A 64 -0.15 13.32 3.08
N GLY A 65 0.60 12.96 2.03
CA GLY A 65 0.24 13.28 0.65
C GLY A 65 -0.97 12.45 0.21
N ILE A 66 -2.01 13.10 -0.27
CA ILE A 66 -3.23 12.46 -0.77
C ILE A 66 -3.54 12.91 -2.21
N ILE A 67 -4.32 12.09 -2.91
CA ILE A 67 -4.90 12.44 -4.20
C ILE A 67 -6.39 12.64 -3.96
N ALA A 68 -6.87 13.86 -4.11
CA ALA A 68 -8.28 14.21 -3.97
C ALA A 68 -8.94 14.19 -5.35
N GLU A 69 -10.12 13.58 -5.44
CA GLU A 69 -11.00 13.68 -6.60
C GLU A 69 -11.97 14.84 -6.34
N VAL A 70 -11.80 15.93 -7.08
CA VAL A 70 -12.61 17.15 -6.94
C VAL A 70 -13.66 17.16 -8.04
N GLN A 71 -14.92 17.36 -7.68
CA GLN A 71 -16.04 17.37 -8.60
C GLN A 71 -16.75 18.72 -8.54
N ASN A 72 -16.91 19.38 -9.69
CA ASN A 72 -17.53 20.72 -9.77
C ASN A 72 -16.83 21.80 -8.91
N GLY A 73 -15.54 21.65 -8.62
CA GLY A 73 -14.76 22.63 -7.85
C GLY A 73 -14.84 22.49 -6.32
N VAL A 74 -15.47 21.43 -5.82
CA VAL A 74 -15.49 21.04 -4.41
C VAL A 74 -15.05 19.60 -4.19
#